data_AF-A0A7C5H9F0-F1
#
_entry.id   AF-A0A7C5H9F0-F1
#
_cell.length_a   1.000
_cell.length_b   1.000
_cell.length_c   1.000
_cell.angle_alpha   90.00
_cell.angle_beta   90.00
_cell.angle_gamma   90.00
#
_symmetry.space_group_name_H-M   'P 1'
#
loop_
_entity.id
_entity.type
_entity.pdbx_description
1 polymer ?
#
loop_
_entity_poly.entity_id
_entity_poly.type
_entity_poly.pdbx_seq_one_letter_code
_entity_poly.pdbx_strand_id
1 'polypeptide(L)'
;MVFLEEEIMKLEYVSYLIILNTILYLTSFILHFFKKENKMLLYLAVFFNLATLIVRSIIAKHPPITNAYETVLLFSFLISLRLIFWTKQISKTVGNWIILAVVGLNILSLVLPETMKTPRPLMPALNSFWMYIHVPAYMVGYATLAIAFVYAIILFL
;
A
#
# COMPACT_ATOMS: atom_id res chain seq x y z
N MET A 1 -17.10 24.10 11.46
CA MET A 1 -18.01 23.03 11.00
C MET A 1 -17.74 22.70 9.54
N VAL A 2 -17.88 23.66 8.62
CA VAL A 2 -17.61 23.50 7.17
C VAL A 2 -16.20 22.97 6.84
N PHE A 3 -15.15 23.46 7.52
CA PHE A 3 -13.77 23.01 7.27
C PHE A 3 -13.51 21.53 7.64
N LEU A 4 -14.18 21.03 8.68
CA LEU A 4 -14.07 19.63 9.11
C LEU A 4 -14.82 18.70 8.15
N GLU A 5 -15.98 19.13 7.64
CA GLU A 5 -16.73 18.38 6.64
C GLU A 5 -15.92 18.22 5.34
N GLU A 6 -15.19 19.25 4.92
CA GLU A 6 -14.37 19.18 3.71
C GLU A 6 -13.15 18.24 3.85
N GLU A 7 -12.53 18.18 5.03
CA GLU A 7 -11.46 17.20 5.32
C GLU A 7 -12.00 15.77 5.38
N ILE A 8 -13.16 15.56 5.99
CA ILE A 8 -13.82 14.25 6.06
C ILE A 8 -14.16 13.75 4.64
N MET A 9 -14.74 14.60 3.80
CA MET A 9 -15.04 14.27 2.40
C MET A 9 -13.79 13.86 1.59
N LYS A 10 -12.64 14.50 1.83
CA LYS A 10 -11.37 14.15 1.18
C LYS A 10 -10.84 12.79 1.66
N LEU A 11 -11.01 12.46 2.93
CA LEU A 11 -10.62 11.15 3.50
C LEU A 11 -11.50 10.01 2.99
N GLU A 12 -12.79 10.26 2.77
CA GLU A 12 -13.70 9.28 2.17
C GLU A 12 -13.24 8.89 0.76
N TYR A 13 -12.82 9.86 -0.06
CA TYR A 13 -12.33 9.58 -1.41
C TYR A 13 -11.11 8.63 -1.43
N VAL A 14 -10.16 8.84 -0.53
CA VAL A 14 -9.01 7.93 -0.37
C VAL A 14 -9.46 6.55 0.07
N SER A 15 -10.43 6.48 0.99
CA SER A 15 -10.99 5.21 1.49
C SER A 15 -11.70 4.42 0.38
N TYR A 16 -12.46 5.09 -0.50
CA TYR A 16 -13.09 4.45 -1.66
C TYR A 16 -12.06 3.86 -2.64
N LEU A 17 -10.96 4.57 -2.89
CA LEU A 17 -9.86 4.06 -3.73
C LEU A 17 -9.19 2.84 -3.09
N ILE A 18 -9.00 2.84 -1.77
CA ILE A 18 -8.44 1.68 -1.06
C ILE A 18 -9.39 0.48 -1.13
N ILE A 19 -10.70 0.68 -0.98
CA ILE A 19 -11.70 -0.39 -1.11
C ILE A 19 -11.66 -0.98 -2.52
N LEU A 20 -11.68 -0.13 -3.56
CA LEU A 20 -11.57 -0.57 -4.95
C LEU A 20 -10.28 -1.38 -5.17
N ASN A 21 -9.14 -0.86 -4.70
CA ASN A 21 -7.85 -1.52 -4.81
C ASN A 21 -7.83 -2.89 -4.10
N THR A 22 -8.45 -2.96 -2.92
CA THR A 22 -8.60 -4.21 -2.15
C THR A 22 -9.40 -5.25 -2.93
N ILE A 23 -10.51 -4.84 -3.56
CA ILE A 23 -11.33 -5.72 -4.40
C ILE A 23 -10.52 -6.21 -5.61
N LEU A 24 -9.73 -5.36 -6.26
CA LEU A 24 -8.88 -5.75 -7.39
C LEU A 24 -7.80 -6.78 -6.98
N TYR A 25 -7.14 -6.60 -5.83
CA TYR A 25 -6.20 -7.61 -5.34
C TYR A 25 -6.90 -8.90 -4.93
N LEU A 26 -8.06 -8.83 -4.27
CA LEU A 26 -8.80 -10.02 -3.84
C LEU A 26 -9.31 -10.82 -5.03
N THR A 27 -9.82 -10.15 -6.06
CA THR A 27 -10.23 -10.79 -7.31
C THR A 27 -9.03 -11.41 -8.04
N SER A 28 -7.88 -10.72 -8.08
CA SER A 28 -6.63 -11.30 -8.60
C SER A 28 -6.20 -12.55 -7.83
N PHE A 29 -6.29 -12.54 -6.50
CA PHE A 29 -5.98 -13.68 -5.64
C PHE A 29 -6.90 -14.87 -5.93
N ILE A 30 -8.21 -14.64 -5.98
CA ILE A 30 -9.22 -15.68 -6.25
C ILE A 30 -8.98 -16.28 -7.64
N LEU A 31 -8.78 -15.45 -8.67
CA LEU A 31 -8.49 -15.93 -10.02
C LEU A 31 -7.22 -16.77 -10.08
N HIS A 32 -6.16 -16.36 -9.37
CA HIS A 32 -4.92 -17.12 -9.29
C HIS A 32 -5.13 -18.45 -8.56
N PHE A 33 -5.90 -18.47 -7.47
CA PHE A 33 -6.27 -19.69 -6.73
C PHE A 33 -6.98 -20.72 -7.63
N PHE A 34 -7.90 -20.27 -8.49
CA PHE A 34 -8.58 -21.12 -9.48
C PHE A 34 -7.77 -21.38 -10.77
N LYS A 35 -6.45 -21.08 -10.79
CA LYS A 35 -5.55 -21.23 -11.95
C LYS A 35 -5.98 -20.42 -13.20
N LYS A 36 -6.81 -19.39 -13.03
CA LYS A 36 -7.28 -18.46 -14.07
C LYS A 36 -6.60 -17.09 -13.96
N GLU A 37 -5.28 -17.09 -13.77
CA GLU A 37 -4.48 -15.88 -13.52
C GLU A 37 -4.70 -14.81 -14.62
N ASN A 38 -4.96 -13.57 -14.19
CA ASN A 38 -5.07 -12.41 -15.07
C ASN A 38 -4.08 -11.32 -14.64
N LYS A 39 -2.94 -11.23 -15.33
CA LYS A 39 -1.89 -10.25 -15.03
C LYS A 39 -2.33 -8.81 -15.25
N MET A 40 -3.25 -8.56 -16.17
CA MET A 40 -3.77 -7.21 -16.43
C MET A 40 -4.52 -6.68 -15.20
N LEU A 41 -5.27 -7.54 -14.51
CA LEU A 41 -5.96 -7.18 -13.27
C LEU A 41 -4.97 -6.80 -12.17
N LEU A 42 -3.87 -7.55 -12.03
CA LEU A 42 -2.81 -7.24 -11.06
C LEU A 42 -2.13 -5.91 -11.40
N TYR A 43 -1.85 -5.65 -12.67
CA TYR A 43 -1.27 -4.36 -13.11
C TYR A 43 -2.21 -3.19 -12.83
N LEU A 44 -3.51 -3.36 -13.06
CA LEU A 44 -4.51 -2.37 -12.68
C LEU A 44 -4.54 -2.16 -11.17
N ALA A 45 -4.50 -3.21 -10.35
CA ALA A 45 -4.46 -3.08 -8.91
C ALA A 45 -3.24 -2.27 -8.43
N VAL A 46 -2.04 -2.54 -8.93
CA VAL A 46 -0.85 -1.76 -8.57
C VAL A 46 -0.94 -0.32 -9.06
N PHE A 47 -1.50 -0.09 -10.25
CA PHE A 47 -1.73 1.25 -10.77
C PHE A 47 -2.70 2.05 -9.88
N PHE A 48 -3.81 1.45 -9.45
CA PHE A 48 -4.74 2.08 -8.51
C PHE A 48 -4.10 2.28 -7.14
N ASN A 49 -3.21 1.40 -6.70
CA ASN A 49 -2.46 1.60 -5.46
C ASN A 49 -1.55 2.85 -5.54
N LEU A 50 -0.86 3.03 -6.69
CA LEU A 50 -0.10 4.25 -6.95
C LEU A 50 -1.00 5.48 -7.00
N ALA A 51 -2.17 5.38 -7.65
CA ALA A 51 -3.15 6.47 -7.69
C ALA A 51 -3.61 6.88 -6.29
N THR A 52 -3.87 5.92 -5.40
CA THR A 52 -4.22 6.18 -3.98
C THR A 52 -3.12 6.99 -3.29
N LEU A 53 -1.84 6.65 -3.49
CA LEU A 53 -0.72 7.41 -2.92
C LEU A 53 -0.64 8.84 -3.47
N ILE A 54 -0.85 9.01 -4.77
CA ILE A 54 -0.82 10.33 -5.42
C ILE A 54 -1.95 11.20 -4.89
N VAL A 55 -3.17 10.69 -4.87
CA VAL A 55 -4.35 11.38 -4.34
C VAL A 55 -4.14 11.75 -2.87
N ARG A 56 -3.63 10.81 -2.06
CA ARG A 56 -3.32 11.07 -0.65
C ARG A 56 -2.30 12.18 -0.48
N SER A 57 -1.28 12.23 -1.34
CA SER A 57 -0.23 13.26 -1.31
C SER A 57 -0.77 14.65 -1.69
N ILE A 58 -1.66 14.72 -2.67
CA ILE A 58 -2.31 15.96 -3.08
C ILE A 58 -3.17 16.51 -1.93
N ILE A 59 -3.92 15.65 -1.25
CA ILE A 59 -4.75 16.03 -0.10
C ILE A 59 -3.89 16.49 1.09
N ALA A 60 -2.79 15.78 1.38
CA ALA A 60 -1.87 16.13 2.47
C ALA A 60 -1.02 17.37 2.19
N LYS A 61 -0.81 17.71 0.92
CA LYS A 61 0.18 18.68 0.44
C LYS A 61 1.63 18.32 0.84
N HIS A 62 1.91 17.03 1.03
CA HIS A 62 3.24 16.50 1.27
C HIS A 62 3.32 15.05 0.77
N PRO A 63 4.54 14.48 0.57
CA PRO A 63 4.71 13.08 0.20
C PRO A 63 4.15 12.12 1.26
N PRO A 64 3.71 10.90 0.89
CA PRO A 64 2.98 10.00 1.77
C PRO A 64 3.95 9.14 2.60
N ILE A 65 4.72 9.79 3.47
CA ILE A 65 5.78 9.17 4.28
C ILE A 65 5.80 9.70 5.73
N THR A 66 4.83 10.53 6.12
CA THR A 66 4.96 11.33 7.34
C THR A 66 4.23 10.74 8.55
N ASN A 67 3.27 9.86 8.28
CA ASN A 67 2.41 9.25 9.28
C ASN A 67 2.37 7.72 9.11
N ALA A 68 2.01 7.00 10.17
CA ALA A 68 1.80 5.56 10.17
C ALA A 68 0.78 5.12 9.10
N TYR A 69 -0.32 5.85 8.94
CA TYR A 69 -1.30 5.58 7.89
C TYR A 69 -0.68 5.60 6.49
N GLU A 70 0.08 6.65 6.17
CA GLU A 70 0.74 6.82 4.87
C GLU A 70 1.85 5.79 4.66
N THR A 71 2.55 5.45 5.75
CA THR A 71 3.57 4.41 5.76
C THR A 71 2.98 3.06 5.39
N VAL A 72 1.80 2.70 5.91
CA VAL A 72 1.12 1.44 5.54
C VAL A 72 0.72 1.43 4.06
N LEU A 73 0.22 2.55 3.53
CA LEU A 73 -0.12 2.67 2.10
C LEU A 73 1.12 2.55 1.21
N LEU A 74 2.21 3.24 1.56
CA LEU A 74 3.46 3.17 0.81
C LEU A 74 4.05 1.76 0.87
N PHE A 75 4.00 1.12 2.04
CA PHE A 75 4.49 -0.23 2.23
C PHE A 75 3.70 -1.25 1.41
N SER A 76 2.37 -1.14 1.35
CA SER A 76 1.54 -2.01 0.50
C SER A 76 1.89 -1.86 -0.97
N PHE A 77 2.16 -0.63 -1.42
CA PHE A 77 2.60 -0.34 -2.78
C PHE A 77 3.99 -0.90 -3.09
N LEU A 78 4.97 -0.73 -2.20
CA LEU A 78 6.33 -1.25 -2.42
C LEU A 78 6.35 -2.78 -2.51
N ILE A 79 5.56 -3.46 -1.66
CA ILE A 79 5.40 -4.92 -1.73
C ILE A 79 4.71 -5.32 -3.05
N SER A 80 3.65 -4.61 -3.45
CA SER A 80 2.93 -4.95 -4.69
C SER A 80 3.76 -4.66 -5.95
N LEU A 81 4.67 -3.69 -5.90
CA LEU A 81 5.61 -3.37 -6.97
C LEU A 81 6.53 -4.56 -7.30
N ARG A 82 6.93 -5.34 -6.28
CA ARG A 82 7.71 -6.58 -6.47
C ARG A 82 6.99 -7.58 -7.37
N LEU A 83 5.66 -7.70 -7.22
CA LEU A 83 4.86 -8.64 -8.00
C LEU A 83 4.93 -8.37 -9.50
N ILE A 84 5.10 -7.11 -9.91
CA ILE A 84 5.15 -6.71 -11.32
C ILE A 84 6.55 -6.89 -11.91
N PHE A 85 7.58 -6.41 -11.22
CA PHE A 85 8.94 -6.40 -11.78
C PHE A 85 9.61 -7.77 -11.77
N TRP A 86 9.24 -8.65 -10.84
CA TRP A 86 9.90 -9.94 -10.64
C TRP A 86 8.99 -11.15 -10.85
N THR A 87 7.99 -11.02 -11.73
CA THR A 87 7.04 -12.10 -12.07
C THR A 87 7.70 -13.44 -12.42
N LYS A 88 8.89 -13.44 -13.03
CA LYS A 88 9.62 -14.67 -13.42
C LYS A 88 10.33 -15.37 -12.26
N GLN A 89 10.62 -14.66 -11.17
CA GLN A 89 11.34 -15.18 -10.00
C GLN A 89 10.41 -15.56 -8.84
N ILE A 90 9.13 -15.21 -8.94
CA ILE A 90 8.13 -15.44 -7.91
C ILE A 90 7.36 -16.70 -8.29
N SER A 91 7.43 -17.72 -7.43
CA SER A 91 6.57 -18.89 -7.59
C SER A 91 5.10 -18.47 -7.40
N LYS A 92 4.18 -19.18 -8.07
CA LYS A 92 2.74 -18.91 -7.98
C LYS A 92 2.25 -18.85 -6.52
N THR A 93 2.72 -19.78 -5.69
CA THR A 93 2.43 -19.83 -4.26
C THR A 93 2.90 -18.57 -3.54
N VAL A 94 4.15 -18.15 -3.74
CA VAL A 94 4.71 -16.94 -3.11
C VAL A 94 3.93 -15.70 -3.57
N GLY A 95 3.60 -15.60 -4.86
CA GLY A 95 2.81 -14.49 -5.40
C GLY A 95 1.47 -14.33 -4.70
N ASN A 96 0.75 -15.45 -4.46
CA ASN A 96 -0.52 -15.43 -3.74
C ASN A 96 -0.41 -14.93 -2.30
N TRP A 97 0.61 -15.38 -1.57
CA TRP A 97 0.85 -14.91 -0.20
C TRP A 97 1.20 -13.43 -0.14
N ILE A 98 1.97 -12.94 -1.11
CA ILE A 98 2.27 -11.51 -1.23
C ILE A 98 0.99 -10.71 -1.53
N ILE A 99 0.13 -11.17 -2.45
CA ILE A 99 -1.15 -10.51 -2.74
C ILE A 99 -2.02 -10.46 -1.47
N LEU A 100 -2.09 -11.56 -0.72
CA LEU A 100 -2.85 -11.62 0.53
C LEU A 100 -2.30 -10.66 1.59
N ALA A 101 -0.97 -10.53 1.70
CA ALA A 101 -0.34 -9.55 2.58
C ALA A 101 -0.71 -8.11 2.19
N VAL A 102 -0.73 -7.78 0.89
CA VAL A 102 -1.17 -6.46 0.40
C VAL A 102 -2.64 -6.20 0.73
N VAL A 103 -3.52 -7.19 0.57
CA VAL A 103 -4.93 -7.10 0.98
C VAL A 103 -5.04 -6.81 2.48
N GLY A 104 -4.26 -7.51 3.31
CA GLY A 104 -4.22 -7.28 4.75
C GLY A 104 -3.78 -5.86 5.12
N LEU A 105 -2.76 -5.32 4.45
CA LEU A 105 -2.29 -3.94 4.65
C LEU A 105 -3.34 -2.91 4.22
N ASN A 106 -4.06 -3.15 3.11
CA ASN A 106 -5.15 -2.27 2.71
C ASN A 106 -6.29 -2.29 3.74
N ILE A 107 -6.69 -3.46 4.23
CA ILE A 107 -7.71 -3.58 5.28
C ILE A 107 -7.24 -2.88 6.55
N LEU A 108 -5.98 -3.05 6.95
CA LEU A 108 -5.39 -2.34 8.09
C LEU A 108 -5.53 -0.82 7.90
N SER A 109 -5.22 -0.30 6.72
CA SER A 109 -5.35 1.14 6.44
C SER A 109 -6.79 1.66 6.55
N LEU A 110 -7.81 0.84 6.26
CA LEU A 110 -9.22 1.19 6.43
C LEU A 110 -9.65 1.20 7.90
N VAL A 111 -9.11 0.29 8.71
CA VAL A 111 -9.49 0.12 10.12
C VAL A 111 -8.75 1.08 11.06
N LEU A 112 -7.64 1.70 10.60
CA LEU A 112 -6.91 2.69 11.40
C LEU A 112 -7.82 3.84 11.89
N PRO A 113 -7.57 4.41 13.08
CA PRO A 113 -8.37 5.51 13.60
C PRO A 113 -8.35 6.74 12.67
N GLU A 114 -9.48 7.44 12.55
CA GLU A 114 -9.59 8.67 11.75
C GLU A 114 -8.57 9.73 12.18
N THR A 115 -8.24 9.78 13.47
CA THR A 115 -7.21 10.69 14.00
C THR A 115 -5.82 10.45 13.41
N MET A 116 -5.53 9.24 12.92
CA MET A 116 -4.30 8.90 12.20
C MET A 116 -4.44 9.09 10.69
N LYS A 117 -5.66 9.12 10.14
CA LYS A 117 -5.87 9.35 8.71
C LYS A 117 -5.85 10.83 8.37
N THR A 118 -6.33 11.67 9.28
CA THR A 118 -6.37 13.14 9.12
C THR A 118 -4.98 13.71 8.87
N PRO A 119 -4.78 14.49 7.78
CA PRO A 119 -3.54 15.21 7.55
C PRO A 119 -3.28 16.19 8.69
N ARG A 120 -2.05 16.23 9.20
CA ARG A 120 -1.62 17.17 10.23
C ARG A 120 -0.40 17.93 9.74
N PRO A 121 -0.19 19.18 10.21
CA PRO A 121 1.06 19.86 9.93
C PRO A 121 2.23 19.00 10.40
N LEU A 122 3.29 18.99 9.58
CA LEU A 122 4.53 18.27 9.89
C LEU A 122 5.05 18.75 11.25
N MET A 123 5.34 17.81 12.15
CA MET A 123 6.06 18.17 13.37
C MET A 123 7.41 18.76 12.97
N PRO A 124 7.94 19.78 13.69
CA PRO A 124 9.18 20.45 13.33
C PRO A 124 10.37 19.50 13.10
N ALA A 125 10.42 18.39 13.83
CA ALA A 125 11.45 17.36 13.69
C ALA A 125 11.38 16.57 12.36
N LEU A 126 10.21 16.49 11.72
CA LEU A 126 10.02 15.82 10.42
C LEU A 126 10.24 16.77 9.23
N ASN A 127 10.47 18.07 9.46
CA ASN A 127 10.71 19.03 8.38
C ASN A 127 12.21 19.12 8.03
N SER A 128 12.83 17.98 7.67
CA SER A 128 14.24 17.92 7.29
C SER A 128 14.43 17.20 5.95
N PHE A 129 15.46 17.60 5.20
CA PHE A 129 15.81 16.97 3.93
C PHE A 129 16.11 15.46 4.10
N TRP A 130 16.71 15.09 5.23
CA TRP A 130 17.06 13.70 5.55
C TRP A 130 15.86 12.76 5.59
N MET A 131 14.69 13.25 6.00
CA MET A 131 13.48 12.43 6.04
C MET A 131 13.10 11.90 4.65
N TYR A 132 13.19 12.74 3.62
CA TYR A 132 12.82 12.38 2.25
C TYR A 132 13.72 11.31 1.64
N ILE A 133 14.92 11.10 2.17
CA ILE A 133 15.84 10.06 1.71
C ILE A 133 15.77 8.84 2.62
N HIS A 134 15.87 9.07 3.94
CA HIS A 134 15.97 8.01 4.93
C HIS A 134 14.71 7.14 4.97
N VAL A 135 13.53 7.75 5.08
CA VAL A 135 12.28 7.00 5.29
C VAL A 135 11.95 6.12 4.08
N PRO A 136 12.00 6.62 2.82
CA PRO A 136 11.81 5.76 1.66
C PRO A 136 12.87 4.66 1.52
N ALA A 137 14.15 4.96 1.77
CA ALA A 137 15.21 3.96 1.70
C ALA A 137 15.03 2.83 2.72
N TYR A 138 14.70 3.19 3.96
CA TYR A 138 14.31 2.27 5.02
C TYR A 138 13.10 1.42 4.61
N MET A 139 12.03 2.05 4.09
CA MET A 139 10.82 1.34 3.66
C MET A 139 11.08 0.29 2.57
N VAL A 140 11.94 0.58 1.59
CA VAL A 140 12.33 -0.39 0.56
C VAL A 140 13.06 -1.59 1.17
N GLY A 141 13.94 -1.35 2.15
CA GLY A 141 14.60 -2.40 2.91
C GLY A 141 13.61 -3.31 3.63
N TYR A 142 12.63 -2.72 4.33
CA TYR A 142 11.58 -3.48 5.04
C TYR A 142 10.69 -4.26 4.08
N ALA A 143 10.33 -3.69 2.93
CA ALA A 143 9.50 -4.37 1.95
C ALA A 143 10.23 -5.61 1.42
N THR A 144 11.52 -5.47 1.10
CA THR A 144 12.38 -6.56 0.65
C THR A 144 12.53 -7.65 1.72
N LEU A 145 12.72 -7.25 2.98
CA LEU A 145 12.80 -8.18 4.10
C LEU A 145 11.47 -8.93 4.32
N ALA A 146 10.33 -8.25 4.25
CA ALA A 146 9.01 -8.86 4.38
C ALA A 146 8.76 -9.90 3.27
N ILE A 147 9.17 -9.59 2.04
CA ILE A 147 9.10 -10.55 0.92
C ILE A 147 10.03 -11.74 1.19
N ALA A 148 11.28 -11.51 1.59
CA ALA A 148 12.23 -12.57 1.91
C ALA A 148 11.72 -13.50 3.02
N PHE A 149 11.04 -12.94 4.02
CA PHE A 149 10.38 -13.71 5.09
C PHE A 149 9.27 -14.62 4.54
N VAL A 150 8.43 -14.12 3.62
CA VAL A 150 7.40 -14.96 2.95
C VAL A 150 8.05 -16.09 2.16
N TYR A 151 9.14 -15.82 1.43
CA TYR A 151 9.91 -16.84 0.73
C TYR A 151 10.47 -17.89 1.69
N ALA A 152 11.04 -17.46 2.82
CA ALA A 152 11.59 -18.38 3.82
C ALA A 152 10.49 -19.30 4.37
N ILE A 153 9.35 -18.76 4.80
CA ILE A 153 8.22 -19.56 5.30
C ILE A 153 7.79 -20.61 4.27
N ILE A 154 7.63 -20.22 3.01
CA ILE A 154 7.17 -21.14 1.95
C ILE A 154 8.23 -22.18 1.61
N LEU A 155 9.51 -21.88 1.77
CA LEU A 155 10.58 -22.86 1.57
C LEU A 155 10.61 -23.91 2.69
N PHE A 156 10.25 -23.52 3.92
CA PHE A 156 10.23 -24.40 5.09
C PHE A 156 8.92 -25.19 5.27
N LEU A 157 7.86 -24.87 4.53
CA LEU A 157 6.56 -25.56 4.50
C LEU A 157 6.48 -26.58 3.36
#